data_AF-A0A7J8WJ16-F1
#
_entry.id   AF-A0A7J8WJ16-F1
#
_cell.length_a   1.000
_cell.length_b   1.000
_cell.length_c   1.000
_cell.angle_alpha   90.00
_cell.angle_beta   90.00
_cell.angle_gamma   90.00
#
_symmetry.space_group_name_H-M   'P 1'
#
loop_
_entity.id
_entity.type
_entity.pdbx_description
1 polymer ?
#
loop_
_entity_poly.entity_id
_entity_poly.type
_entity_poly.pdbx_seq_one_letter_code
_entity_poly.pdbx_strand_id
1 'polypeptide(L)'
;EFPVKNGKALQFIYSSKQSRTKGGLFAGTATTNVFRNSQFKKAMKAMQSQCCSPDEVIFGPDFRQSLYCHLLCGLIFREEIQLVSSTFAHSIVHAFRTLEQVWEELCVDIREGILTSRITFPSVRSAMAKLLKPNPELADLIRRKISGLSNWYGLIPELFPNVKYIYGIMTGSMEHYLKKLRHYAGDVPLISADYGSSEGWIGANINPNVPTESTTYAVLPNIGYFEFIPLKENVEEQVHDRGDANILSMEPKPVSLTEVKIGEEYEVIVTSF
;
A
#
# COMPACT_ATOMS: atom_id res chain seq x y z
N GLU A 1 1.73 16.26 -12.84
CA GLU A 1 2.61 15.83 -11.72
C GLU A 1 1.77 15.67 -10.45
N PHE A 2 2.14 14.74 -9.57
CA PHE A 2 1.40 14.44 -8.34
C PHE A 2 2.13 14.89 -7.05
N PRO A 3 2.54 16.17 -6.91
CA PRO A 3 3.28 16.58 -5.72
C PRO A 3 2.34 16.73 -4.51
N VAL A 4 2.63 16.03 -3.43
CA VAL A 4 2.09 16.34 -2.09
C VAL A 4 2.84 17.58 -1.58
N LYS A 5 2.09 18.62 -1.16
CA LYS A 5 2.65 19.88 -0.67
C LYS A 5 1.96 20.25 0.63
N ASN A 6 2.71 20.21 1.73
CA ASN A 6 2.30 20.57 3.09
C ASN A 6 1.02 19.84 3.58
N GLY A 7 0.83 18.58 3.17
CA GLY A 7 -0.31 17.75 3.55
C GLY A 7 0.08 16.53 4.40
N LYS A 8 -0.92 15.73 4.74
CA LYS A 8 -0.78 14.42 5.40
C LYS A 8 -1.20 13.29 4.44
N ALA A 9 -0.76 12.09 4.76
CA ALA A 9 -1.17 10.87 4.08
C ALA A 9 -2.04 10.01 5.02
N LEU A 10 -3.20 9.56 4.52
CA LEU A 10 -3.97 8.49 5.16
C LEU A 10 -3.38 7.16 4.68
N GLN A 11 -2.50 6.58 5.49
CA GLN A 11 -1.80 5.34 5.18
C GLN A 11 -2.37 4.18 5.99
N PHE A 12 -2.98 3.20 5.33
CA PHE A 12 -3.42 1.95 5.94
C PHE A 12 -2.23 0.98 5.99
N ILE A 13 -1.31 1.25 6.91
CA ILE A 13 -0.09 0.48 7.12
C ILE A 13 -0.12 -0.20 8.49
N TYR A 14 0.31 -1.45 8.51
CA TYR A 14 0.21 -2.31 9.69
C TYR A 14 1.55 -2.99 9.93
N SER A 15 2.02 -3.00 11.17
CA SER A 15 3.14 -3.83 11.58
C SER A 15 2.64 -5.22 11.93
N SER A 16 3.25 -6.24 11.32
CA SER A 16 3.10 -7.61 11.82
C SER A 16 3.88 -7.80 13.12
N LYS A 17 3.57 -8.87 13.84
CA LYS A 17 4.41 -9.34 14.95
C LYS A 17 5.77 -9.76 14.39
N GLN A 18 6.85 -9.35 15.06
CA GLN A 18 8.18 -9.90 14.81
C GLN A 18 8.42 -11.09 15.75
N SER A 19 9.06 -12.14 15.24
CA SER A 19 9.57 -13.24 16.04
C SER A 19 11.09 -13.11 16.17
N ARG A 20 11.66 -13.75 17.19
CA ARG A 20 13.12 -13.85 17.33
C ARG A 20 13.55 -15.24 16.88
N THR A 21 14.52 -15.32 15.97
CA THR A 21 15.10 -16.58 15.54
C THR A 21 15.92 -17.20 16.67
N LYS A 22 16.24 -18.50 16.57
CA LYS A 22 17.13 -19.17 17.54
C LYS A 22 18.50 -18.49 17.65
N GLY A 23 18.97 -17.86 16.56
CA GLY A 23 20.20 -17.07 16.52
C GLY A 23 20.07 -15.64 17.06
N GLY A 24 18.92 -15.26 17.62
CA GLY A 24 18.73 -13.97 18.27
C GLY A 24 18.32 -12.82 17.35
N LEU A 25 18.23 -13.04 16.03
CA LEU A 25 17.81 -12.03 15.05
C LEU A 25 16.29 -11.87 15.00
N PHE A 26 15.80 -10.69 14.62
CA PHE A 26 14.38 -10.47 14.40
C PHE A 26 13.96 -10.94 13.00
N ALA A 27 12.84 -11.65 12.93
CA ALA A 27 12.19 -12.05 11.68
C ALA A 27 10.77 -11.47 11.64
N GLY A 28 10.36 -10.97 10.48
CA GLY A 28 9.05 -10.35 10.26
C GLY A 28 8.88 -9.95 8.79
N THR A 29 7.74 -9.35 8.44
CA THR A 29 7.52 -8.90 7.06
C THR A 29 8.47 -7.76 6.68
N ALA A 30 8.85 -7.69 5.40
CA ALA A 30 9.68 -6.61 4.88
C ALA A 30 9.11 -5.22 5.22
N THR A 31 7.79 -5.04 5.01
CA THR A 31 7.07 -3.79 5.35
C THR A 31 7.16 -3.42 6.82
N THR A 32 7.07 -4.39 7.74
CA THR A 32 7.22 -4.15 9.17
C THR A 32 8.61 -3.59 9.51
N ASN A 33 9.65 -4.15 8.89
CA ASN A 33 11.01 -3.68 9.08
C ASN A 33 11.20 -2.27 8.50
N VAL A 34 10.64 -2.01 7.31
CA VAL A 34 10.68 -0.68 6.66
C VAL A 34 10.00 0.38 7.52
N PHE A 35 8.78 0.14 8.01
CA PHE A 35 8.04 1.13 8.79
C PHE A 35 8.70 1.45 10.15
N ARG A 36 9.44 0.49 10.72
CA ARG A 36 10.23 0.69 11.95
C ARG A 36 11.55 1.42 11.71
N ASN A 37 12.04 1.48 10.47
CA ASN A 37 13.31 2.11 10.14
C ASN A 37 13.23 3.63 10.30
N SER A 38 14.18 4.21 11.05
CA SER A 38 14.22 5.65 11.30
C SER A 38 14.51 6.47 10.04
N GLN A 39 15.27 5.93 9.09
CA GLN A 39 15.53 6.57 7.80
C GLN A 39 14.27 6.66 6.95
N PHE A 40 13.43 5.62 6.95
CA PHE A 40 12.13 5.66 6.28
C PHE A 40 11.25 6.78 6.84
N LYS A 41 11.16 6.90 8.17
CA LYS A 41 10.41 7.99 8.82
C LYS A 41 10.95 9.38 8.43
N LYS A 42 12.28 9.54 8.38
CA LYS A 42 12.92 10.79 7.92
C LYS A 42 12.61 11.09 6.45
N ALA A 43 12.67 10.08 5.59
CA ALA A 43 12.35 10.21 4.16
C ALA A 43 10.88 10.61 3.94
N MET A 44 9.93 9.97 4.62
CA MET A 44 8.51 10.35 4.54
C MET A 44 8.25 11.79 4.99
N LYS A 45 8.95 12.24 6.04
CA LYS A 45 8.89 13.63 6.50
C LYS A 45 9.47 14.60 5.47
N ALA A 46 10.61 14.25 4.86
CA ALA A 46 11.23 15.06 3.82
C ALA A 46 10.34 15.18 2.56
N MET A 47 9.63 14.11 2.21
CA MET A 47 8.66 14.07 1.10
C MET A 47 7.28 14.61 1.49
N GLN A 48 7.13 15.23 2.68
CA GLN A 48 5.88 15.79 3.18
C GLN A 48 4.68 14.83 3.08
N SER A 49 4.94 13.53 3.23
CA SER A 49 3.97 12.45 3.10
C SER A 49 3.77 11.75 4.45
N GLN A 50 3.79 12.51 5.54
CA GLN A 50 3.68 11.97 6.90
C GLN A 50 2.31 11.31 7.10
N CYS A 51 2.31 10.11 7.66
CA CYS A 51 1.09 9.42 8.04
C CYS A 51 0.29 10.24 9.07
N CYS A 52 -1.02 10.36 8.87
CA CYS A 52 -1.92 11.03 9.80
C CYS A 52 -2.16 10.22 11.10
N SER A 53 -1.78 8.95 11.10
CA SER A 53 -2.00 8.03 12.22
C SER A 53 -0.75 7.94 13.11
N PRO A 54 -0.91 7.95 14.44
CA PRO A 54 0.20 7.74 15.37
C PRO A 54 0.92 6.41 15.18
N ASP A 55 2.18 6.36 15.62
CA ASP A 55 2.97 5.13 15.65
C ASP A 55 2.26 4.03 16.45
N GLU A 56 1.61 4.37 17.57
CA GLU A 56 0.87 3.41 18.39
C GLU A 56 -0.27 2.73 17.63
N VAL A 57 -0.88 3.41 16.65
CA VAL A 57 -1.90 2.85 15.76
C VAL A 57 -1.25 1.92 14.73
N ILE A 58 -0.18 2.38 14.08
CA ILE A 58 0.55 1.63 13.03
C ILE A 58 1.16 0.33 13.59
N PHE A 59 1.73 0.43 14.80
CA PHE A 59 2.34 -0.68 15.54
C PHE A 59 1.36 -1.31 16.55
N GLY A 60 0.06 -1.04 16.39
CA GLY A 60 -1.00 -1.59 17.21
C GLY A 60 -1.06 -3.13 17.10
N PRO A 61 -1.37 -3.84 18.19
CA PRO A 61 -1.32 -5.30 18.21
C PRO A 61 -2.56 -5.98 17.60
N ASP A 62 -3.68 -5.26 17.42
CA ASP A 62 -4.90 -5.78 16.77
C ASP A 62 -5.23 -4.98 15.51
N PHE A 63 -5.30 -5.69 14.40
CA PHE A 63 -5.57 -5.12 13.08
C PHE A 63 -6.89 -4.34 13.03
N ARG A 64 -7.98 -4.85 13.62
CA ARG A 64 -9.31 -4.23 13.53
C ARG A 64 -9.35 -2.94 14.32
N GLN A 65 -8.72 -2.90 15.48
CA GLN A 65 -8.58 -1.68 16.28
C GLN A 65 -7.71 -0.64 15.58
N SER A 66 -6.58 -1.06 15.00
CA SER A 66 -5.72 -0.17 14.22
C SER A 66 -6.45 0.40 13.00
N LEU A 67 -7.17 -0.43 12.25
CA LEU A 67 -7.95 0.00 11.09
C LEU A 67 -9.01 1.05 11.49
N TYR A 68 -9.76 0.80 12.55
CA TYR A 68 -10.73 1.77 13.08
C TYR A 68 -10.05 3.10 13.41
N CYS A 69 -8.90 3.05 14.09
CA CYS A 69 -8.15 4.25 14.46
C CYS A 69 -7.53 4.96 13.23
N HIS A 70 -7.11 4.25 12.19
CA HIS A 70 -6.66 4.84 10.93
C HIS A 70 -7.78 5.63 10.25
N LEU A 71 -8.98 5.05 10.16
CA LEU A 71 -10.17 5.72 9.62
C LEU A 71 -10.50 6.97 10.44
N LEU A 72 -10.52 6.85 11.77
CA LEU A 72 -10.78 7.97 12.68
C LEU A 72 -9.75 9.10 12.52
N CYS A 73 -8.45 8.77 12.45
CA CYS A 73 -7.39 9.75 12.19
C CYS A 73 -7.57 10.44 10.83
N GLY A 74 -7.94 9.67 9.79
CA GLY A 74 -8.24 10.22 8.47
C GLY A 74 -9.34 11.26 8.54
N LEU A 75 -10.47 10.94 9.19
CA LEU A 75 -11.61 11.84 9.33
C LEU A 75 -11.28 13.11 10.14
N ILE A 76 -10.51 12.99 11.23
CA ILE A 76 -10.04 14.13 12.04
C ILE A 76 -9.20 15.08 11.19
N PHE A 77 -8.33 14.54 10.34
CA PHE A 77 -7.39 15.33 9.53
C PHE A 77 -7.84 15.50 8.08
N ARG A 78 -9.15 15.38 7.80
CA ARG A 78 -9.66 15.24 6.42
C ARG A 78 -9.22 16.33 5.45
N GLU A 79 -9.10 17.57 5.93
CA GLU A 79 -8.66 18.72 5.11
C GLU A 79 -7.16 18.67 4.79
N GLU A 80 -6.36 17.99 5.60
CA GLU A 80 -4.92 17.85 5.39
C GLU A 80 -4.57 16.65 4.50
N ILE A 81 -5.51 15.70 4.32
CA ILE A 81 -5.25 14.48 3.54
C ILE A 81 -5.09 14.81 2.06
N GLN A 82 -3.88 14.60 1.54
CA GLN A 82 -3.55 14.74 0.12
C GLN A 82 -3.23 13.42 -0.56
N LEU A 83 -2.97 12.37 0.21
CA LEU A 83 -2.61 11.04 -0.27
C LEU A 83 -3.37 9.99 0.54
N VAL A 84 -3.99 9.04 -0.14
CA VAL A 84 -4.50 7.81 0.48
C VAL A 84 -3.65 6.65 -0.01
N SER A 85 -3.10 5.83 0.89
CA SER A 85 -2.23 4.75 0.47
C SER A 85 -2.27 3.51 1.35
N SER A 86 -1.83 2.39 0.77
CA SER A 86 -1.48 1.16 1.46
C SER A 86 -0.48 0.38 0.60
N THR A 87 0.11 -0.70 1.14
CA THR A 87 0.96 -1.59 0.33
C THR A 87 0.17 -2.21 -0.82
N PHE A 88 -1.05 -2.66 -0.58
CA PHE A 88 -1.88 -3.36 -1.59
C PHE A 88 -3.25 -2.69 -1.74
N ALA A 89 -3.79 -2.68 -2.96
CA ALA A 89 -5.13 -2.15 -3.26
C ALA A 89 -6.23 -2.81 -2.40
N HIS A 90 -6.08 -4.11 -2.11
CA HIS A 90 -6.98 -4.85 -1.21
C HIS A 90 -7.18 -4.13 0.13
N SER A 91 -6.11 -3.65 0.77
CA SER A 91 -6.16 -3.03 2.09
C SER A 91 -6.94 -1.72 2.08
N ILE A 92 -6.84 -0.95 0.99
CA ILE A 92 -7.60 0.30 0.81
C ILE A 92 -9.09 -0.01 0.64
N VAL A 93 -9.41 -0.97 -0.24
CA VAL A 93 -10.80 -1.41 -0.44
C VAL A 93 -11.39 -1.96 0.86
N HIS A 94 -10.63 -2.77 1.60
CA HIS A 94 -11.06 -3.31 2.88
C HIS A 94 -11.34 -2.19 3.89
N ALA A 95 -10.44 -1.20 4.00
CA ALA A 95 -10.61 -0.09 4.92
C ALA A 95 -11.89 0.71 4.64
N PHE A 96 -12.16 1.06 3.38
CA PHE A 96 -13.36 1.80 3.04
C PHE A 96 -14.64 0.97 3.15
N ARG A 97 -14.59 -0.35 2.88
CA ARG A 97 -15.70 -1.25 3.21
C ARG A 97 -15.99 -1.29 4.70
N THR A 98 -14.96 -1.29 5.55
CA THR A 98 -15.13 -1.19 6.99
C THR A 98 -15.74 0.15 7.38
N LEU A 99 -15.32 1.25 6.75
CA LEU A 99 -15.94 2.57 6.97
C LEU A 99 -17.44 2.52 6.68
N GLU A 100 -17.88 1.86 5.59
CA GLU A 100 -19.32 1.70 5.30
C GLU A 100 -20.11 1.08 6.48
N GLN A 101 -19.45 0.26 7.30
CA GLN A 101 -20.07 -0.45 8.43
C GLN A 101 -19.99 0.32 9.75
N VAL A 102 -18.98 1.16 9.95
CA VAL A 102 -18.67 1.78 11.26
C VAL A 102 -18.71 3.31 11.25
N TRP A 103 -19.11 3.94 10.14
CA TRP A 103 -19.10 5.40 10.02
C TRP A 103 -19.96 6.11 11.07
N GLU A 104 -21.05 5.51 11.52
CA GLU A 104 -21.90 6.08 12.57
C GLU A 104 -21.18 6.12 13.92
N GLU A 105 -20.47 5.04 14.28
CA GLU A 105 -19.64 4.94 15.49
C GLU A 105 -18.49 5.96 15.42
N LEU A 106 -17.84 6.09 14.26
CA LEU A 106 -16.81 7.10 14.03
C LEU A 106 -17.34 8.52 14.23
N CYS A 107 -18.58 8.81 13.78
CA CYS A 107 -19.20 10.11 13.98
C CYS A 107 -19.52 10.39 15.46
N VAL A 108 -19.92 9.36 16.23
CA VAL A 108 -20.15 9.48 17.67
C VAL A 108 -18.84 9.79 18.39
N ASP A 109 -17.77 9.05 18.09
CA ASP A 109 -16.45 9.26 18.69
C ASP A 109 -15.93 10.69 18.42
N ILE A 110 -16.09 11.19 17.19
CA ILE A 110 -15.72 12.56 16.82
C ILE A 110 -16.57 13.59 17.57
N ARG A 111 -17.89 13.37 17.65
CA ARG A 111 -18.80 14.31 18.32
C ARG A 111 -18.46 14.46 19.80
N GLU A 112 -18.38 13.34 20.51
CA GLU A 112 -18.18 13.31 21.96
C GLU A 112 -16.72 13.54 22.34
N GLY A 113 -15.80 13.37 21.40
CA GLY A 113 -14.37 13.42 21.68
C GLY A 113 -13.87 12.21 22.48
N ILE A 114 -14.66 11.13 22.54
CA ILE A 114 -14.41 9.95 23.36
C ILE A 114 -14.25 8.75 22.45
N LEU A 115 -13.13 8.05 22.57
CA LEU A 115 -12.86 6.86 21.77
C LEU A 115 -13.69 5.67 22.27
N THR A 116 -14.40 5.00 21.35
CA THR A 116 -15.19 3.79 21.60
C THR A 116 -14.47 2.74 22.46
N SER A 117 -15.23 1.99 23.24
CA SER A 117 -14.72 0.89 24.08
C SER A 117 -14.22 -0.31 23.27
N ARG A 118 -14.52 -0.36 21.95
CA ARG A 118 -13.93 -1.32 21.01
C ARG A 118 -12.40 -1.27 20.99
N ILE A 119 -11.83 -0.09 21.23
CA ILE A 119 -10.37 0.07 21.30
C ILE A 119 -9.91 -0.23 22.72
N THR A 120 -9.26 -1.37 22.92
CA THR A 120 -8.88 -1.86 24.25
C THR A 120 -7.43 -1.58 24.62
N PHE A 121 -6.54 -1.39 23.64
CA PHE A 121 -5.11 -1.24 23.91
C PHE A 121 -4.77 0.13 24.52
N PRO A 122 -4.21 0.19 25.75
CA PRO A 122 -3.98 1.46 26.44
C PRO A 122 -3.08 2.45 25.69
N SER A 123 -2.04 1.97 25.00
CA SER A 123 -1.15 2.81 24.21
C SER A 123 -1.89 3.50 23.06
N VAL A 124 -2.72 2.75 22.33
CA VAL A 124 -3.56 3.27 21.24
C VAL A 124 -4.57 4.28 21.80
N ARG A 125 -5.25 3.95 22.90
CA ARG A 125 -6.21 4.87 23.54
C ARG A 125 -5.53 6.18 23.97
N SER A 126 -4.34 6.10 24.57
CA SER A 126 -3.58 7.28 24.99
C SER A 126 -3.14 8.15 23.80
N ALA A 127 -2.69 7.53 22.70
CA ALA A 127 -2.32 8.25 21.49
C ALA A 127 -3.54 8.94 20.85
N MET A 128 -4.65 8.23 20.71
CA MET A 128 -5.89 8.76 20.14
C MET A 128 -6.52 9.86 21.00
N ALA A 129 -6.44 9.76 22.33
CA ALA A 129 -6.95 10.80 23.24
C ALA A 129 -6.25 12.16 23.08
N LYS A 130 -5.02 12.19 22.54
CA LYS A 130 -4.32 13.45 22.22
C LYS A 130 -4.85 14.12 20.95
N LEU A 131 -5.47 13.34 20.06
CA LEU A 131 -5.98 13.78 18.76
C LEU A 131 -7.47 14.08 18.80
N LEU A 132 -8.23 13.23 19.50
CA LEU A 132 -9.68 13.27 19.53
C LEU A 132 -10.14 14.36 20.51
N LYS A 133 -10.84 15.36 19.98
CA LYS A 133 -11.47 16.44 20.74
C LYS A 133 -12.95 16.49 20.34
N PRO A 134 -13.88 16.83 21.25
CA PRO A 134 -15.28 16.95 20.91
C PRO A 134 -15.47 17.91 19.73
N ASN A 135 -16.01 17.40 18.62
CA ASN A 135 -16.25 18.18 17.41
C ASN A 135 -17.59 17.80 16.75
N PRO A 136 -18.72 18.29 17.30
CA PRO A 136 -20.05 18.04 16.75
C PRO A 136 -20.20 18.47 15.29
N GLU A 137 -19.59 19.59 14.90
CA GLU A 137 -19.67 20.15 13.54
C GLU A 137 -19.03 19.22 12.51
N LEU A 138 -17.85 18.67 12.81
CA LEU A 138 -17.19 17.70 11.95
C LEU A 138 -18.00 16.40 11.84
N ALA A 139 -18.58 15.93 12.95
CA ALA A 139 -19.44 14.75 12.94
C ALA A 139 -20.69 14.95 12.06
N ASP A 140 -21.36 16.11 12.17
CA ASP A 140 -22.51 16.44 11.32
C ASP A 140 -22.12 16.64 9.85
N LEU A 141 -20.95 17.22 9.59
CA LEU A 141 -20.41 17.31 8.24
C LEU A 141 -20.20 15.93 7.63
N ILE A 142 -19.48 15.03 8.31
CA ILE A 142 -19.20 13.66 7.81
C ILE A 142 -20.50 12.90 7.57
N ARG A 143 -21.45 12.97 8.52
CA ARG A 143 -22.77 12.35 8.36
C ARG A 143 -23.49 12.87 7.12
N ARG A 144 -23.59 14.19 6.94
CA ARG A 144 -24.24 14.77 5.74
C ARG A 144 -23.53 14.35 4.45
N LYS A 145 -22.21 14.33 4.45
CA LYS A 145 -21.38 13.92 3.31
C LYS A 145 -21.67 12.47 2.92
N ILE A 146 -21.63 11.55 3.88
CA ILE A 146 -21.92 10.12 3.65
C ILE A 146 -23.38 9.91 3.24
N SER A 147 -24.34 10.54 3.91
CA SER A 147 -25.77 10.41 3.57
C SER A 147 -26.13 10.99 2.19
N GLY A 148 -25.33 11.94 1.68
CA GLY A 148 -25.49 12.48 0.34
C GLY A 148 -24.94 11.57 -0.77
N LEU A 149 -24.14 10.56 -0.44
CA LEU A 149 -23.56 9.65 -1.42
C LEU A 149 -24.59 8.61 -1.88
N SER A 150 -24.64 8.39 -3.20
CA SER A 150 -25.37 7.28 -3.77
C SER A 150 -24.45 6.07 -3.90
N ASN A 151 -24.79 4.98 -3.21
CA ASN A 151 -24.04 3.71 -3.26
C ASN A 151 -22.54 3.85 -2.96
N TRP A 152 -22.11 4.80 -2.12
CA TRP A 152 -20.69 5.03 -1.77
C TRP A 152 -19.77 5.39 -2.94
N TYR A 153 -20.33 5.81 -4.08
CA TYR A 153 -19.53 6.24 -5.22
C TYR A 153 -18.79 7.56 -4.90
N GLY A 154 -17.49 7.66 -5.21
CA GLY A 154 -16.71 8.88 -4.94
C GLY A 154 -16.51 9.18 -3.45
N LEU A 155 -16.63 8.17 -2.58
CA LEU A 155 -16.47 8.31 -1.13
C LEU A 155 -15.16 9.00 -0.70
N ILE A 156 -14.04 8.66 -1.36
CA ILE A 156 -12.72 9.18 -1.00
C ILE A 156 -12.63 10.69 -1.20
N PRO A 157 -12.89 11.25 -2.41
CA PRO A 157 -12.86 12.70 -2.60
C PRO A 157 -13.95 13.44 -1.80
N GLU A 158 -15.10 12.81 -1.54
CA GLU A 158 -16.16 13.44 -0.75
C GLU A 158 -15.74 13.64 0.73
N LEU A 159 -15.06 12.66 1.31
CA LEU A 159 -14.53 12.76 2.67
C LEU A 159 -13.24 13.57 2.72
N PHE A 160 -12.34 13.42 1.74
CA PHE A 160 -11.01 14.01 1.70
C PHE A 160 -10.87 14.96 0.50
N PRO A 161 -11.30 16.22 0.62
CA PRO A 161 -11.47 17.12 -0.52
C PRO A 161 -10.14 17.52 -1.19
N ASN A 162 -9.02 17.40 -0.48
CA ASN A 162 -7.69 17.76 -0.96
C ASN A 162 -6.87 16.55 -1.45
N VAL A 163 -7.48 15.36 -1.53
CA VAL A 163 -6.81 14.15 -2.02
C VAL A 163 -6.39 14.32 -3.48
N LYS A 164 -5.13 14.01 -3.76
CA LYS A 164 -4.53 14.18 -5.09
C LYS A 164 -4.46 12.88 -5.87
N TYR A 165 -4.18 11.78 -5.17
CA TYR A 165 -4.06 10.45 -5.75
C TYR A 165 -4.16 9.37 -4.67
N ILE A 166 -4.42 8.16 -5.12
CA ILE A 166 -4.40 6.94 -4.31
C ILE A 166 -3.21 6.09 -4.74
N TYR A 167 -2.42 5.62 -3.78
CA TYR A 167 -1.16 4.91 -4.04
C TYR A 167 -1.12 3.54 -3.38
N GLY A 168 -0.68 2.53 -4.13
CA GLY A 168 -0.48 1.17 -3.64
C GLY A 168 -0.26 0.18 -4.78
N ILE A 169 0.10 -1.06 -4.47
CA ILE A 169 0.25 -2.10 -5.50
C ILE A 169 -1.13 -2.44 -6.06
N MET A 170 -1.26 -2.28 -7.38
CA MET A 170 -2.53 -2.34 -8.12
C MET A 170 -2.48 -3.29 -9.32
N THR A 171 -1.32 -3.89 -9.59
CA THR A 171 -1.04 -4.82 -10.68
C THR A 171 -1.15 -6.28 -10.24
N GLY A 172 -1.17 -7.21 -11.20
CA GLY A 172 -1.20 -8.64 -10.93
C GLY A 172 -2.47 -9.06 -10.19
N SER A 173 -2.34 -9.82 -9.11
CA SER A 173 -3.51 -10.27 -8.33
C SER A 173 -4.32 -9.14 -7.70
N MET A 174 -3.79 -7.91 -7.64
CA MET A 174 -4.50 -6.75 -7.12
C MET A 174 -5.50 -6.13 -8.10
N GLU A 175 -5.42 -6.48 -9.39
CA GLU A 175 -6.30 -5.93 -10.43
C GLU A 175 -7.78 -6.18 -10.16
N HIS A 176 -8.10 -7.31 -9.51
CA HIS A 176 -9.46 -7.66 -9.09
C HIS A 176 -10.12 -6.62 -8.17
N TYR A 177 -9.32 -5.82 -7.45
CA TYR A 177 -9.82 -4.78 -6.54
C TYR A 177 -10.05 -3.43 -7.23
N LEU A 178 -9.50 -3.22 -8.44
CA LEU A 178 -9.54 -1.93 -9.13
C LEU A 178 -10.95 -1.43 -9.37
N LYS A 179 -11.89 -2.31 -9.74
CA LYS A 179 -13.29 -1.93 -9.95
C LYS A 179 -13.90 -1.29 -8.70
N LYS A 180 -13.74 -1.91 -7.52
CA LYS A 180 -14.28 -1.37 -6.27
C LYS A 180 -13.46 -0.19 -5.76
N LEU A 181 -12.14 -0.16 -6.00
CA LEU A 181 -11.31 0.97 -5.64
C LEU A 181 -11.68 2.23 -6.44
N ARG A 182 -11.85 2.11 -7.77
CA ARG A 182 -12.34 3.21 -8.63
C ARG A 182 -13.72 3.70 -8.21
N HIS A 183 -14.59 2.78 -7.81
CA HIS A 183 -15.90 3.16 -7.27
C HIS A 183 -15.78 4.10 -6.07
N TYR A 184 -14.86 3.84 -5.13
CA TYR A 184 -14.60 4.77 -4.01
C TYR A 184 -13.82 6.02 -4.42
N ALA A 185 -12.90 5.89 -5.38
CA ALA A 185 -12.02 6.97 -5.82
C ALA A 185 -12.76 8.04 -6.64
N GLY A 186 -13.82 7.66 -7.36
CA GLY A 186 -14.40 8.53 -8.39
C GLY A 186 -13.33 8.88 -9.43
N ASP A 187 -13.09 10.18 -9.60
CA ASP A 187 -12.09 10.70 -10.55
C ASP A 187 -10.67 10.82 -9.97
N VAL A 188 -10.47 10.44 -8.69
CA VAL A 188 -9.14 10.51 -8.05
C VAL A 188 -8.18 9.51 -8.73
N PRO A 189 -7.03 9.97 -9.23
CA PRO A 189 -6.05 9.12 -9.90
C PRO A 189 -5.56 7.96 -9.04
N LEU A 190 -5.49 6.77 -9.64
CA LEU A 190 -4.91 5.56 -9.06
C LEU A 190 -3.49 5.38 -9.58
N ILE A 191 -2.50 5.30 -8.69
CA ILE A 191 -1.09 5.15 -9.05
C ILE A 191 -0.56 3.85 -8.44
N SER A 192 -0.12 2.94 -9.32
CA SER A 192 0.49 1.69 -8.88
C SER A 192 1.87 1.95 -8.27
N ALA A 193 2.10 1.37 -7.09
CA ALA A 193 3.37 1.40 -6.40
C ALA A 193 4.42 0.52 -7.09
N ASP A 194 5.68 0.75 -6.72
CA ASP A 194 6.87 0.03 -7.20
C ASP A 194 6.80 -1.48 -7.02
N TYR A 195 7.68 -2.19 -7.73
CA TYR A 195 7.80 -3.63 -7.76
C TYR A 195 8.98 -4.11 -6.90
N GLY A 196 8.71 -5.05 -5.99
CA GLY A 196 9.71 -5.65 -5.11
C GLY A 196 9.18 -6.86 -4.37
N SER A 197 10.06 -7.51 -3.63
CA SER A 197 9.81 -8.72 -2.86
C SER A 197 10.47 -8.64 -1.46
N SER A 198 10.47 -9.74 -0.71
CA SER A 198 11.17 -9.77 0.59
C SER A 198 12.69 -9.89 0.42
N GLU A 199 13.13 -10.40 -0.73
CA GLU A 199 14.51 -10.57 -1.17
C GLU A 199 15.13 -9.25 -1.65
N GLY A 200 14.32 -8.32 -2.16
CA GLY A 200 14.80 -7.00 -2.56
C GLY A 200 13.78 -6.15 -3.31
N TRP A 201 14.08 -4.86 -3.45
CA TRP A 201 13.36 -4.00 -4.39
C TRP A 201 13.84 -4.33 -5.81
N ILE A 202 12.97 -4.24 -6.81
CA ILE A 202 13.30 -4.63 -8.19
C ILE A 202 13.19 -3.42 -9.12
N GLY A 203 12.03 -2.79 -9.18
CA GLY A 203 11.79 -1.72 -10.15
C GLY A 203 10.79 -0.67 -9.69
N ALA A 204 10.92 0.52 -10.26
CA ALA A 204 10.04 1.65 -9.96
C ALA A 204 9.03 1.90 -11.08
N ASN A 205 7.84 2.39 -10.73
CA ASN A 205 6.88 2.86 -11.73
C ASN A 205 7.33 4.22 -12.30
N ILE A 206 7.84 4.21 -13.53
CA ILE A 206 8.33 5.43 -14.21
C ILE A 206 7.23 6.19 -14.98
N ASN A 207 6.04 5.59 -15.12
CA ASN A 207 4.94 6.13 -15.90
C ASN A 207 3.66 6.28 -15.04
N PRO A 208 3.66 7.09 -13.97
CA PRO A 208 2.54 7.13 -13.01
C PRO A 208 1.23 7.69 -13.59
N ASN A 209 1.23 8.24 -14.81
CA ASN A 209 0.06 8.81 -15.46
C ASN A 209 -0.70 7.80 -16.34
N VAL A 210 -0.15 6.60 -16.59
CA VAL A 210 -0.86 5.59 -17.40
C VAL A 210 -1.88 4.85 -16.54
N PRO A 211 -2.92 4.27 -17.15
CA PRO A 211 -3.84 3.39 -16.43
C PRO A 211 -3.10 2.30 -15.68
N THR A 212 -3.59 1.92 -14.51
CA THR A 212 -2.98 0.92 -13.63
C THR A 212 -2.71 -0.43 -14.33
N GLU A 213 -3.56 -0.82 -15.26
CA GLU A 213 -3.47 -2.04 -16.09
C GLU A 213 -2.32 -1.99 -17.11
N SER A 214 -1.80 -0.80 -17.41
CA SER A 214 -0.66 -0.57 -18.31
C SER A 214 0.60 -0.16 -17.55
N THR A 215 0.62 -0.36 -16.23
CA THR A 215 1.79 -0.03 -15.40
C THR A 215 2.99 -0.84 -15.86
N THR A 216 4.11 -0.15 -16.08
CA THR A 216 5.42 -0.75 -16.38
C THR A 216 6.41 -0.38 -15.29
N TYR A 217 7.26 -1.33 -14.92
CA TYR A 217 8.30 -1.15 -13.90
C TYR A 217 9.68 -1.12 -14.55
N ALA A 218 10.44 -0.06 -14.31
CA ALA A 218 11.84 0.01 -14.72
C ALA A 218 12.71 -0.58 -13.62
N VAL A 219 13.44 -1.64 -13.94
CA VAL A 219 14.42 -2.26 -13.02
C VAL A 219 15.49 -1.23 -12.68
N LEU A 220 15.83 -1.11 -11.41
CA LEU A 220 16.83 -0.16 -10.94
C LEU A 220 18.19 -0.85 -10.85
N PRO A 221 19.15 -0.59 -11.76
CA PRO A 221 20.39 -1.37 -11.84
C PRO A 221 21.36 -1.15 -10.66
N ASN A 222 21.13 -0.12 -9.84
CA ASN A 222 22.02 0.27 -8.75
C ASN A 222 21.66 -0.33 -7.38
N ILE A 223 20.58 -1.10 -7.28
CA ILE A 223 20.09 -1.68 -6.01
C ILE A 223 20.34 -3.19 -5.88
N GLY A 224 20.87 -3.82 -6.93
CA GLY A 224 21.19 -5.24 -6.98
C GLY A 224 21.68 -5.62 -8.37
N TYR A 225 22.13 -6.86 -8.53
CA TYR A 225 22.42 -7.43 -9.84
C TYR A 225 21.23 -8.30 -10.29
N PHE A 226 20.73 -8.04 -11.51
CA PHE A 226 19.49 -8.61 -12.02
C PHE A 226 19.74 -9.42 -13.28
N GLU A 227 19.22 -10.64 -13.28
CA GLU A 227 19.24 -11.55 -14.43
C GLU A 227 17.84 -12.10 -14.69
N PHE A 228 17.63 -12.66 -15.88
CA PHE A 228 16.30 -13.01 -16.37
C PHE A 228 16.31 -14.38 -17.04
N ILE A 229 15.52 -15.32 -16.54
CA ILE A 229 15.35 -16.65 -17.13
C ILE A 229 14.17 -16.60 -18.10
N PRO A 230 14.34 -16.88 -19.41
CA PRO A 230 13.22 -16.93 -20.35
C PRO A 230 12.20 -18.02 -19.96
N LEU A 231 10.91 -17.67 -19.90
CA LEU A 231 9.84 -18.63 -19.58
C LEU A 231 9.40 -19.46 -20.80
N LYS A 232 9.55 -18.92 -22.01
CA LYS A 232 9.33 -19.64 -23.27
C LYS A 232 10.66 -20.19 -23.74
N GLU A 233 10.95 -21.44 -23.37
CA GLU A 233 11.92 -22.20 -24.15
C GLU A 233 11.25 -22.55 -25.48
N ASN A 234 11.85 -22.16 -26.61
CA ASN A 234 11.49 -22.73 -27.91
C ASN A 234 11.80 -24.23 -27.85
N VAL A 235 10.87 -25.03 -27.32
CA VAL A 235 10.98 -26.49 -27.27
C VAL A 235 11.21 -27.07 -28.66
N GLU A 236 10.81 -26.34 -29.72
CA GLU A 236 10.96 -26.76 -31.11
C GLU A 236 12.38 -26.53 -31.70
N GLU A 237 13.15 -25.55 -31.23
CA GLU A 237 14.49 -25.28 -31.79
C GLU A 237 15.58 -26.20 -31.22
N GLN A 238 15.32 -26.89 -30.11
CA GLN A 238 16.33 -27.74 -29.46
C GLN A 238 16.17 -29.23 -29.77
N VAL A 239 15.03 -29.67 -30.32
CA VAL A 239 14.77 -31.08 -30.65
C VAL A 239 15.43 -31.49 -31.98
N HIS A 240 15.82 -30.54 -32.83
CA HIS A 240 16.38 -30.86 -34.14
C HIS A 240 17.90 -31.06 -34.21
N ASP A 241 18.67 -30.76 -33.15
CA ASP A 241 20.13 -30.79 -33.26
C ASP A 241 20.86 -31.78 -32.33
N ARG A 242 20.21 -32.45 -31.36
CA ARG A 242 20.93 -33.41 -30.48
C ARG A 242 20.08 -34.60 -30.10
N GLY A 243 20.22 -35.67 -30.88
CA GLY A 243 19.97 -37.01 -30.38
C GLY A 243 21.06 -37.38 -29.39
N ASP A 244 20.86 -37.14 -28.10
CA ASP A 244 21.39 -37.97 -27.01
C ASP A 244 20.89 -37.49 -25.64
N ALA A 245 20.74 -38.46 -24.75
CA ALA A 245 20.15 -38.40 -23.42
C ALA A 245 20.51 -37.16 -22.55
N ASN A 246 19.50 -36.36 -22.19
CA ASN A 246 19.20 -35.87 -20.83
C ASN A 246 18.20 -34.70 -20.87
N ILE A 247 16.92 -35.01 -21.05
CA ILE A 247 15.81 -34.03 -21.00
C ILE A 247 15.58 -33.48 -19.57
N LEU A 248 16.26 -34.04 -18.54
CA LEU A 248 16.05 -33.70 -17.13
C LEU A 248 17.04 -32.68 -16.53
N SER A 249 17.91 -32.05 -17.33
CA SER A 249 19.07 -31.30 -16.79
C SER A 249 19.56 -30.09 -17.59
N MET A 250 18.74 -29.50 -18.46
CA MET A 250 19.08 -28.18 -18.99
C MET A 250 18.62 -27.12 -18.00
N GLU A 251 19.55 -26.60 -17.20
CA GLU A 251 19.30 -25.38 -16.44
C GLU A 251 19.09 -24.23 -17.43
N PRO A 252 17.95 -23.53 -17.37
CA PRO A 252 17.67 -22.46 -18.32
C PRO A 252 18.68 -21.33 -18.10
N LYS A 253 19.34 -20.90 -19.18
CA LYS A 253 20.44 -19.93 -19.10
C LYS A 253 19.88 -18.52 -18.90
N PRO A 254 20.20 -17.84 -17.78
CA PRO A 254 19.75 -16.49 -17.57
C PRO A 254 20.44 -15.51 -18.54
N VAL A 255 19.75 -14.42 -18.87
CA VAL A 255 20.28 -13.28 -19.62
C VAL A 255 20.41 -12.06 -18.70
N SER A 256 21.33 -11.16 -19.02
CA SER A 256 21.50 -9.93 -18.24
C SER A 256 20.36 -8.93 -18.47
N LEU A 257 20.23 -7.94 -17.58
CA LEU A 257 19.25 -6.85 -17.68
C LEU A 257 19.22 -6.14 -19.05
N THR A 258 20.35 -6.04 -19.75
CA THR A 258 20.44 -5.37 -21.06
C THR A 258 20.14 -6.28 -22.25
N GLU A 259 19.98 -7.58 -22.03
CA GLU A 259 19.82 -8.59 -23.07
C GLU A 259 18.37 -9.11 -23.19
N VAL A 260 17.46 -8.62 -22.36
CA VAL A 260 16.03 -8.94 -22.44
C VAL A 260 15.42 -8.42 -23.74
N LYS A 261 14.47 -9.18 -24.31
CA LYS A 261 13.80 -8.85 -25.57
C LYS A 261 12.38 -8.36 -25.33
N ILE A 262 11.95 -7.37 -26.10
CA ILE A 262 10.59 -6.82 -26.04
C ILE A 262 9.58 -7.92 -26.42
N GLY A 263 8.55 -8.10 -25.59
CA GLY A 263 7.47 -9.07 -25.83
C GLY A 263 7.74 -10.47 -25.30
N GLU A 264 8.93 -10.72 -24.76
CA GLU A 264 9.28 -11.99 -24.11
C GLU A 264 8.98 -11.96 -22.61
N GLU A 265 8.76 -13.14 -22.03
CA GLU A 265 8.43 -13.33 -20.62
C GLU A 265 9.60 -13.97 -19.88
N TYR A 266 9.90 -13.49 -18.67
CA TYR A 266 11.05 -13.93 -17.90
C TYR A 266 10.72 -14.08 -16.41
N GLU A 267 11.39 -15.02 -15.76
CA GLU A 267 11.53 -15.05 -14.30
C GLU A 267 12.73 -14.19 -13.88
N VAL A 268 12.55 -13.37 -12.85
CA VAL A 268 13.58 -12.43 -12.37
C VAL A 268 14.46 -13.12 -11.33
N ILE A 269 15.77 -13.08 -11.54
CA ILE A 269 16.79 -13.45 -10.55
C ILE A 269 17.38 -12.17 -9.95
N VAL A 270 17.54 -12.16 -8.63
CA VAL A 270 18.17 -11.06 -7.90
C VAL A 270 19.37 -11.58 -7.12
N THR A 271 20.53 -10.96 -7.34
CA THR A 271 21.69 -11.08 -6.45
C THR A 271 21.81 -9.79 -5.64
N SER A 272 21.58 -9.89 -4.32
CA SER A 272 21.57 -8.77 -3.38
C SER A 272 22.88 -8.64 -2.58
N PHE A 273 23.09 -7.46 -1.97
CA PHE A 273 24.23 -7.14 -1.10
C PHE A 273 24.23 -7.89 0.24
#